data_AF-A0A821DF03-F1
#
_entry.id   AF-A0A821DF03-F1
#
_cell.length_a   1.000
_cell.length_b   1.000
_cell.length_c   1.000
_cell.angle_alpha   90.00
_cell.angle_beta   90.00
_cell.angle_gamma   90.00
#
_symmetry.space_group_name_H-M   'P 1'
#
loop_
_entity.id
_entity.type
_entity.pdbx_description
1 polymer ?
#
loop_
_entity_poly.entity_id
_entity_poly.type
_entity_poly.pdbx_seq_one_letter_code
_entity_poly.pdbx_strand_id
1 'polypeptide(L)'
;KKIVSQYLDKSEEIDHCINEVKKLIEEQIKLYLVSVNALIKINNFYEADVKINSVRLISNLLGTFRTQYTFKQIEELNKNLDEVVSDVVVKKYIKMDMSEYTLNPPRDIFDKLRKVSDINPRYVQALDAISRYMLTKFRKELNEAKKKQPPNPDNIHIIKFKPGVLYLPKDMQETLEKELKDCRDEIKKYIENNDRFKGYMRY
;
A
#
# COMPACT_ATOMS: atom_id res chain seq x y z
N LYS A 1 -21.40 -52.57 37.55
CA LYS A 1 -20.29 -52.67 36.56
C LYS A 1 -20.77 -52.53 35.10
N LYS A 2 -21.94 -53.05 34.68
CA LYS A 2 -22.43 -52.96 33.27
C LYS A 2 -22.82 -51.57 32.75
N ILE A 3 -23.24 -50.64 33.62
CA ILE A 3 -23.68 -49.30 33.18
C ILE A 3 -22.47 -48.44 32.79
N VAL A 4 -21.40 -48.46 33.60
CA VAL A 4 -20.19 -47.64 33.37
C VAL A 4 -19.45 -48.04 32.07
N SER A 5 -19.44 -49.32 31.70
CA SER A 5 -18.79 -49.79 30.46
C SER A 5 -19.50 -49.31 29.19
N GLN A 6 -20.83 -49.15 29.19
CA GLN A 6 -21.59 -48.62 28.04
C GLN A 6 -21.37 -47.12 27.81
N TYR A 7 -20.93 -46.38 28.84
CA TYR A 7 -20.52 -44.99 28.71
C TYR A 7 -19.03 -44.86 28.34
N LEU A 8 -18.19 -45.83 28.71
CA LEU A 8 -16.78 -45.87 28.31
C LEU A 8 -16.61 -46.15 26.82
N ASP A 9 -17.39 -47.07 26.23
CA ASP A 9 -17.36 -47.34 24.77
C ASP A 9 -17.69 -46.12 23.91
N LYS A 10 -18.53 -45.20 24.40
CA LYS A 10 -18.92 -43.98 23.67
C LYS A 10 -17.93 -42.83 23.84
N SER A 11 -17.03 -42.90 24.81
CA SER A 11 -16.01 -41.86 25.02
C SER A 11 -15.06 -41.81 23.82
N GLU A 12 -14.64 -42.97 23.31
CA GLU A 12 -13.75 -43.05 22.16
C GLU A 12 -14.43 -42.56 20.87
N GLU A 13 -15.73 -42.84 20.68
CA GLU A 13 -16.52 -42.33 19.55
C GLU A 13 -16.68 -40.79 19.61
N ILE A 14 -16.90 -40.24 20.81
CA ILE A 14 -16.99 -38.79 21.02
C ILE A 14 -15.64 -38.12 20.74
N ASP A 15 -14.55 -38.69 21.23
CA ASP A 15 -13.19 -38.16 21.00
C ASP A 15 -12.80 -38.24 19.52
N HIS A 16 -13.16 -39.34 18.84
CA HIS A 16 -12.99 -39.47 17.39
C HIS A 16 -13.74 -38.37 16.64
N CYS A 17 -15.03 -38.17 16.95
CA CYS A 17 -15.86 -37.14 16.35
C CYS A 17 -15.29 -35.73 16.57
N ILE A 18 -14.84 -35.41 17.80
CA ILE A 18 -14.19 -34.13 18.11
C ILE A 18 -12.94 -33.93 17.26
N ASN A 19 -12.12 -34.97 17.09
CA ASN A 19 -10.90 -34.89 16.29
C ASN A 19 -11.18 -34.72 14.79
N GLU A 20 -12.19 -35.40 14.25
CA GLU A 20 -12.62 -35.19 12.87
C GLU A 20 -13.14 -33.77 12.63
N VAL A 21 -13.98 -33.24 13.52
CA VAL A 21 -14.49 -31.86 13.43
C VAL A 21 -13.33 -30.86 13.48
N LYS A 22 -12.34 -31.05 14.38
CA LYS A 22 -11.14 -30.21 14.43
C LYS A 22 -10.39 -30.24 13.10
N LYS A 23 -10.19 -31.42 12.52
CA LYS A 23 -9.48 -31.57 11.24
C LYS A 23 -10.22 -30.88 10.09
N LEU A 24 -11.54 -31.01 10.01
CA LEU A 24 -12.36 -30.32 9.00
C LEU A 24 -12.26 -28.80 9.13
N ILE A 25 -12.26 -28.28 10.36
CA ILE A 25 -12.08 -26.85 10.63
C ILE A 25 -10.68 -26.40 10.18
N GLU A 26 -9.64 -27.17 10.51
CA GLU A 26 -8.26 -26.85 10.09
C GLU A 26 -8.11 -26.83 8.57
N GLU A 27 -8.68 -27.80 7.86
CA GLU A 27 -8.67 -27.87 6.40
C GLU A 27 -9.39 -26.66 5.79
N GLN A 28 -10.55 -26.29 6.33
CA GLN A 28 -11.30 -25.14 5.85
C GLN A 28 -10.55 -23.82 6.10
N ILE A 29 -9.95 -23.66 7.28
CA ILE A 29 -9.11 -22.50 7.58
C ILE A 29 -7.93 -22.46 6.61
N LYS A 30 -7.25 -23.58 6.37
CA LYS A 30 -6.15 -23.67 5.39
C LYS A 30 -6.55 -23.16 4.01
N LEU A 31 -7.73 -23.54 3.51
CA LEU A 31 -8.25 -23.03 2.23
C LEU A 31 -8.48 -21.52 2.25
N TYR A 32 -9.04 -20.99 3.35
CA TYR A 32 -9.21 -19.54 3.51
C TYR A 32 -7.86 -18.80 3.50
N LEU A 33 -6.86 -19.32 4.20
CA LEU A 33 -5.54 -18.71 4.27
C LEU A 33 -4.84 -18.69 2.90
N VAL A 34 -4.98 -19.75 2.11
CA VAL A 34 -4.49 -19.80 0.72
C VAL A 34 -5.15 -18.72 -0.13
N SER A 35 -6.47 -18.55 -0.01
CA SER A 35 -7.21 -17.50 -0.71
C SER A 35 -6.75 -16.09 -0.28
N VAL A 36 -6.54 -15.87 1.02
CA VAL A 36 -6.01 -14.59 1.53
C VAL A 36 -4.64 -14.29 0.93
N ASN A 37 -3.73 -15.26 0.91
CA ASN A 37 -2.40 -15.09 0.33
C ASN A 37 -2.46 -14.71 -1.15
N ALA A 38 -3.38 -15.30 -1.91
CA ALA A 38 -3.58 -14.92 -3.31
C ALA A 38 -4.08 -13.47 -3.44
N LEU A 39 -5.03 -13.05 -2.60
CA LEU A 39 -5.56 -11.69 -2.57
C LEU A 39 -4.49 -10.64 -2.23
N ILE A 40 -3.64 -10.94 -1.24
CA ILE A 40 -2.50 -10.09 -0.87
C ILE A 40 -1.56 -9.91 -2.07
N LYS A 41 -1.21 -11.00 -2.78
CA LYS A 41 -0.31 -10.95 -3.95
C LYS A 41 -0.84 -10.09 -5.09
N ILE A 42 -2.16 -10.02 -5.29
CA ILE A 42 -2.78 -9.17 -6.32
C ILE A 42 -3.17 -7.77 -5.80
N ASN A 43 -2.72 -7.42 -4.59
CA ASN A 43 -3.02 -6.16 -3.91
C ASN A 43 -4.53 -5.92 -3.66
N ASN A 44 -5.32 -6.99 -3.49
CA ASN A 44 -6.71 -6.88 -3.05
C ASN A 44 -6.76 -6.91 -1.51
N PHE A 45 -6.25 -5.84 -0.90
CA PHE A 45 -6.10 -5.74 0.56
C PHE A 45 -7.44 -5.73 1.29
N TYR A 46 -8.47 -5.13 0.69
CA TYR A 46 -9.80 -5.07 1.30
C TYR A 46 -10.38 -6.47 1.52
N GLU A 47 -10.44 -7.29 0.47
CA GLU A 47 -10.94 -8.66 0.62
C GLU A 47 -10.01 -9.53 1.48
N ALA A 48 -8.70 -9.30 1.43
CA ALA A 48 -7.74 -9.99 2.27
C ALA A 48 -8.00 -9.71 3.77
N ASP A 49 -8.13 -8.46 4.19
CA ASP A 49 -8.43 -8.11 5.59
C ASP A 49 -9.81 -8.59 6.04
N VAL A 50 -10.84 -8.47 5.19
CA VAL A 50 -12.18 -8.99 5.51
C VAL A 50 -12.09 -10.49 5.82
N LYS A 51 -11.41 -11.27 4.98
CA LYS A 51 -11.23 -12.72 5.20
C LYS A 51 -10.34 -13.03 6.40
N ILE A 52 -9.26 -12.28 6.62
CA ILE A 52 -8.41 -12.43 7.82
C ILE A 52 -9.24 -12.21 9.08
N ASN A 53 -10.09 -11.19 9.10
CA ASN A 53 -10.97 -10.92 10.23
C ASN A 53 -12.01 -12.03 10.43
N SER A 54 -12.58 -12.60 9.35
CA SER A 54 -13.44 -13.78 9.47
C SER A 54 -12.70 -14.97 10.08
N VAL A 55 -11.46 -15.26 9.64
CA VAL A 55 -10.64 -16.34 10.18
C VAL A 55 -10.33 -16.09 11.67
N ARG A 56 -10.03 -14.84 12.05
CA ARG A 56 -9.83 -14.45 13.46
C ARG A 56 -11.10 -14.67 14.29
N LEU A 57 -12.27 -14.29 13.80
CA LEU A 57 -13.54 -14.50 14.49
C LEU A 57 -13.81 -15.99 14.72
N ILE A 58 -13.67 -16.80 13.67
CA ILE A 58 -13.79 -18.27 13.78
C ILE A 58 -12.79 -18.82 14.79
N SER A 59 -11.52 -18.42 14.67
CA SER A 59 -10.46 -18.81 15.60
C SER A 59 -10.78 -18.44 17.06
N ASN A 60 -11.41 -17.29 17.30
CA ASN A 60 -11.78 -16.84 18.64
C ASN A 60 -12.98 -17.61 19.18
N LEU A 61 -13.99 -17.88 18.34
CA LEU A 61 -15.17 -18.68 18.69
C LEU A 61 -14.79 -20.10 19.09
N LEU A 62 -13.76 -20.66 18.45
CA LEU A 62 -13.27 -22.00 18.79
C LEU A 62 -12.58 -22.04 20.16
N GLY A 63 -12.07 -20.92 20.68
CA GLY A 63 -11.44 -20.87 22.00
C GLY A 63 -10.36 -21.95 22.19
N THR A 64 -10.57 -22.84 23.15
CA THR A 64 -9.66 -23.98 23.45
C THR A 64 -9.77 -25.13 22.46
N PHE A 65 -10.80 -25.19 21.61
CA PHE A 65 -10.89 -26.13 20.50
C PHE A 65 -9.94 -25.78 19.35
N ARG A 66 -9.37 -24.57 19.36
CA ARG A 66 -8.40 -24.14 18.37
C ARG A 66 -7.09 -24.92 18.50
N THR A 67 -6.59 -25.39 17.38
CA THR A 67 -5.29 -26.04 17.31
C THR A 67 -4.14 -25.04 17.23
N GLN A 68 -2.95 -25.42 17.73
CA GLN A 68 -1.73 -24.60 17.59
C GLN A 68 -1.39 -24.29 16.13
N TYR A 69 -1.70 -25.22 15.22
CA TYR A 69 -1.50 -25.04 13.79
C TYR A 69 -2.26 -23.83 13.26
N THR A 70 -3.57 -23.76 13.54
CA THR A 70 -4.45 -22.66 13.13
C THR A 70 -3.93 -21.30 13.63
N PHE A 71 -3.47 -21.25 14.88
CA PHE A 71 -2.93 -20.02 15.45
C PHE A 71 -1.68 -19.52 14.72
N LYS A 72 -0.68 -20.40 14.53
CA LYS A 72 0.57 -20.05 13.86
C LYS A 72 0.33 -19.55 12.43
N GLN A 73 -0.59 -20.17 11.72
CA GLN A 73 -0.93 -19.79 10.35
C GLN A 73 -1.54 -18.38 10.25
N ILE A 74 -2.36 -17.99 11.23
CA ILE A 74 -2.92 -16.63 11.30
C ILE A 74 -1.81 -15.60 11.59
N GLU A 75 -0.87 -15.92 12.47
CA GLU A 75 0.29 -15.06 12.74
C GLU A 75 1.17 -14.88 11.50
N GLU A 76 1.45 -15.98 10.79
CA GLU A 76 2.26 -15.96 9.56
C GLU A 76 1.60 -15.13 8.45
N LEU A 77 0.27 -15.19 8.31
CA LEU A 77 -0.46 -14.31 7.41
C LEU A 77 -0.31 -12.82 7.74
N ASN A 78 -0.41 -12.47 9.02
CA ASN A 78 -0.27 -11.06 9.42
C ASN A 78 1.12 -10.54 9.10
N LYS A 79 2.14 -11.38 9.33
CA LYS A 79 3.53 -11.08 8.98
C LYS A 79 3.71 -10.96 7.45
N ASN A 80 3.13 -11.87 6.67
CA ASN A 80 3.18 -11.80 5.21
C ASN A 80 2.47 -10.55 4.68
N LEU A 81 1.34 -10.17 5.28
CA LEU A 81 0.66 -8.92 4.95
C LEU A 81 1.54 -7.70 5.24
N ASP A 82 2.21 -7.68 6.41
CA ASP A 82 3.16 -6.62 6.76
C ASP A 82 4.32 -6.53 5.78
N GLU A 83 4.89 -7.68 5.39
CA GLU A 83 5.96 -7.77 4.41
C GLU A 83 5.51 -7.28 3.02
N VAL A 84 4.36 -7.72 2.52
CA VAL A 84 3.89 -7.30 1.19
C VAL A 84 3.58 -5.80 1.16
N VAL A 85 2.90 -5.26 2.18
CA VAL A 85 2.57 -3.84 2.23
C VAL A 85 3.84 -2.99 2.37
N SER A 86 4.73 -3.33 3.30
CA SER A 86 5.89 -2.51 3.62
C SER A 86 7.07 -2.72 2.67
N ASP A 87 7.38 -3.98 2.33
CA ASP A 87 8.57 -4.31 1.56
C ASP A 87 8.30 -4.43 0.05
N VAL A 88 7.11 -4.87 -0.36
CA VAL A 88 6.83 -5.03 -1.79
C VAL A 88 6.19 -3.77 -2.35
N VAL A 89 5.06 -3.34 -1.79
CA VAL A 89 4.28 -2.21 -2.31
C VAL A 89 5.02 -0.89 -2.10
N VAL A 90 5.36 -0.55 -0.85
CA VAL A 90 6.00 0.74 -0.56
C VAL A 90 7.34 0.86 -1.27
N LYS A 91 8.23 -0.15 -1.21
CA LYS A 91 9.51 -0.10 -1.92
C LYS A 91 9.36 -0.01 -3.44
N LYS A 92 8.36 -0.67 -4.04
CA LYS A 92 8.06 -0.55 -5.48
C LYS A 92 7.80 0.90 -5.86
N TYR A 93 6.86 1.56 -5.19
CA TYR A 93 6.47 2.94 -5.53
C TYR A 93 7.52 3.98 -5.13
N ILE A 94 8.32 3.70 -4.10
CA ILE A 94 9.49 4.51 -3.78
C ILE A 94 10.54 4.43 -4.90
N LYS A 95 10.86 3.24 -5.41
CA LYS A 95 11.94 3.12 -6.41
C LYS A 95 11.53 3.55 -7.82
N MET A 96 10.26 3.38 -8.17
CA MET A 96 9.68 3.65 -9.50
C MET A 96 9.99 5.06 -10.04
N ASP A 97 10.50 5.18 -11.25
CA ASP A 97 10.67 6.48 -11.91
C ASP A 97 9.32 7.05 -12.38
N MET A 98 9.22 8.38 -12.48
CA MET A 98 7.98 9.05 -12.93
C MET A 98 7.52 8.61 -14.32
N SER A 99 8.44 8.20 -15.20
CA SER A 99 8.11 7.67 -16.53
C SER A 99 7.34 6.35 -16.49
N GLU A 100 7.54 5.55 -15.43
CA GLU A 100 6.90 4.24 -15.24
C GLU A 100 5.48 4.35 -14.67
N TYR A 101 5.05 5.55 -14.23
CA TYR A 101 3.72 5.75 -13.65
C TYR A 101 2.60 5.49 -14.65
N THR A 102 2.89 5.53 -15.94
CA THR A 102 1.95 5.15 -17.01
C THR A 102 1.53 3.68 -16.91
N LEU A 103 2.46 2.80 -16.53
CA LEU A 103 2.25 1.35 -16.44
C LEU A 103 1.73 0.93 -15.06
N ASN A 104 2.14 1.64 -14.01
CA ASN A 104 1.71 1.39 -12.64
C ASN A 104 1.30 2.72 -11.97
N PRO A 105 0.11 3.26 -12.28
CA PRO A 105 -0.31 4.56 -11.78
C PRO A 105 -0.36 4.60 -10.25
N PRO A 106 0.35 5.55 -9.61
CA PRO A 106 0.27 5.73 -8.16
C PRO A 106 -1.18 5.86 -7.64
N ARG A 107 -2.05 6.59 -8.34
CA ARG A 107 -3.46 6.74 -7.94
C ARG A 107 -4.14 5.39 -7.64
N ASP A 108 -3.84 4.34 -8.41
CA ASP A 108 -4.49 3.04 -8.29
C ASP A 108 -4.11 2.35 -6.97
N ILE A 109 -2.85 2.44 -6.54
CA ILE A 109 -2.44 1.90 -5.24
C ILE A 109 -2.96 2.75 -4.09
N PHE A 110 -3.02 4.08 -4.26
CA PHE A 110 -3.60 4.96 -3.26
C PHE A 110 -5.07 4.64 -3.01
N ASP A 111 -5.85 4.42 -4.06
CA ASP A 111 -7.26 4.05 -3.94
C ASP A 111 -7.43 2.71 -3.22
N LYS A 112 -6.57 1.72 -3.51
CA LYS A 112 -6.58 0.43 -2.82
C LYS A 112 -6.25 0.55 -1.33
N LEU A 113 -5.23 1.33 -0.98
CA LEU A 113 -4.81 1.51 0.42
C LEU A 113 -5.80 2.39 1.21
N ARG A 114 -6.38 3.43 0.58
CA ARG A 114 -7.40 4.29 1.21
C ARG A 114 -8.62 3.51 1.66
N LYS A 115 -9.09 2.56 0.85
CA LYS A 115 -10.23 1.68 1.19
C LYS A 115 -10.04 0.86 2.47
N VAL A 116 -8.80 0.63 2.88
CA VAL A 116 -8.46 -0.19 4.06
C VAL A 116 -7.79 0.61 5.18
N SER A 117 -7.64 1.92 5.02
CA SER A 117 -6.94 2.78 5.97
C SER A 117 -7.61 2.81 7.34
N ASP A 118 -8.94 2.73 7.37
CA ASP A 118 -9.71 2.72 8.63
C ASP A 118 -9.68 1.36 9.35
N ILE A 119 -9.27 0.29 8.66
CA ILE A 119 -9.24 -1.07 9.19
C ILE A 119 -7.90 -1.36 9.88
N ASN A 120 -6.79 -0.91 9.28
CA ASN A 120 -5.46 -1.24 9.78
C ASN A 120 -4.49 -0.06 9.61
N PRO A 121 -3.89 0.46 10.72
CA PRO A 121 -2.98 1.60 10.68
C PRO A 121 -1.77 1.43 9.76
N ARG A 122 -1.37 0.19 9.44
CA ARG A 122 -0.27 -0.10 8.50
C ARG A 122 -0.50 0.51 7.11
N TYR A 123 -1.76 0.58 6.66
CA TYR A 123 -2.07 1.13 5.34
C TYR A 123 -1.96 2.64 5.31
N VAL A 124 -2.30 3.30 6.42
CA VAL A 124 -2.05 4.74 6.61
C VAL A 124 -0.55 5.02 6.55
N GLN A 125 0.25 4.22 7.27
CA GLN A 125 1.72 4.35 7.25
C GLN A 125 2.30 4.13 5.84
N ALA A 126 1.79 3.15 5.09
CA ALA A 126 2.18 2.89 3.71
C ALA A 126 1.82 4.05 2.79
N LEU A 127 0.60 4.59 2.89
CA LEU A 127 0.15 5.78 2.16
C LEU A 127 1.06 6.97 2.43
N ASP A 128 1.35 7.26 3.70
CA ASP A 128 2.20 8.38 4.11
C ASP A 128 3.64 8.24 3.62
N ALA A 129 4.17 7.02 3.63
CA ALA A 129 5.51 6.73 3.14
C ALA A 129 5.61 6.97 1.62
N ILE A 130 4.66 6.43 0.85
CA ILE A 130 4.61 6.61 -0.60
C ILE A 130 4.38 8.08 -0.95
N SER A 131 3.43 8.73 -0.26
CA SER A 131 3.07 10.14 -0.44
C SER A 131 4.28 11.06 -0.28
N ARG A 132 4.94 11.00 0.89
CA ARG A 132 6.12 11.84 1.17
C ARG A 132 7.20 11.65 0.13
N TYR A 133 7.46 10.40 -0.25
CA TYR A 133 8.52 10.10 -1.19
C TYR A 133 8.20 10.62 -2.60
N MET A 134 6.97 10.44 -3.07
CA MET A 134 6.54 10.98 -4.36
C MET A 134 6.60 12.50 -4.38
N LEU A 135 6.03 13.19 -3.39
CA LEU A 135 6.11 14.65 -3.28
C LEU A 135 7.56 15.14 -3.30
N THR A 136 8.46 14.44 -2.59
CA THR A 136 9.88 14.76 -2.59
C THR A 136 10.51 14.62 -3.98
N LYS A 137 10.16 13.57 -4.74
CA LYS A 137 10.62 13.37 -6.11
C LYS A 137 10.17 14.51 -7.03
N PHE A 138 8.90 14.90 -6.99
CA PHE A 138 8.38 16.00 -7.81
C PHE A 138 9.01 17.34 -7.45
N ARG A 139 9.13 17.65 -6.16
CA ARG A 139 9.80 18.85 -5.68
C ARG A 139 11.28 18.91 -6.06
N LYS A 140 11.95 17.76 -6.13
CA LYS A 140 13.33 17.69 -6.64
C LYS A 140 13.40 18.13 -8.11
N GLU A 141 12.51 17.64 -8.97
CA GLU A 141 12.46 18.08 -10.37
C GLU A 141 12.18 19.59 -10.49
N LEU A 142 11.28 20.16 -9.68
CA LEU A 142 11.06 21.61 -9.64
C LEU A 142 12.31 22.38 -9.20
N ASN A 143 13.01 21.90 -8.19
CA ASN A 143 14.25 22.53 -7.73
C ASN A 143 15.36 22.48 -8.79
N GLU A 144 15.50 21.36 -9.50
CA GLU A 144 16.45 21.25 -10.61
C GLU A 144 16.05 22.14 -11.80
N ALA A 145 14.75 22.29 -12.07
CA ALA A 145 14.25 23.24 -13.06
C ALA A 145 14.68 24.68 -12.76
N LYS A 146 14.60 25.11 -11.48
CA LYS A 146 14.99 26.48 -11.04
C LYS A 146 16.50 26.72 -11.16
N LYS A 147 17.32 25.69 -10.98
CA LYS A 147 18.79 25.80 -11.04
C LYS A 147 19.33 25.84 -12.48
N LYS A 148 18.53 25.46 -13.48
CA LYS A 148 19.01 25.32 -14.85
C LYS A 148 19.42 26.68 -15.43
N GLN A 149 20.61 26.71 -16.05
CA GLN A 149 21.14 27.87 -16.76
C GLN A 149 21.39 27.50 -18.24
N PRO A 150 20.96 28.34 -19.21
CA PRO A 150 20.15 29.53 -19.01
C PRO A 150 18.75 29.17 -18.45
N PRO A 151 18.10 30.09 -17.73
CA PRO A 151 16.77 29.85 -17.18
C PRO A 151 15.78 29.61 -18.32
N ASN A 152 14.99 28.56 -18.20
CA ASN A 152 13.99 28.19 -19.21
C ASN A 152 12.75 27.62 -18.50
N PRO A 153 11.56 28.26 -18.63
CA PRO A 153 10.34 27.83 -17.97
C PRO A 153 9.74 26.52 -18.53
N ASP A 154 10.24 26.06 -19.69
CA ASP A 154 9.86 24.81 -20.34
C ASP A 154 11.05 23.85 -20.50
N ASN A 155 11.94 23.82 -19.49
CA ASN A 155 13.05 22.90 -19.49
C ASN A 155 12.64 21.44 -19.26
N ILE A 156 13.60 20.52 -19.47
CA ILE A 156 13.39 19.07 -19.39
C ILE A 156 12.79 18.59 -18.06
N HIS A 157 13.13 19.22 -16.91
CA HIS A 157 12.58 18.84 -15.61
C HIS A 157 11.10 19.20 -15.50
N ILE A 158 10.71 20.36 -16.04
CA ILE A 158 9.30 20.79 -16.15
C ILE A 158 8.52 19.90 -17.11
N ILE A 159 9.14 19.47 -18.22
CA ILE A 159 8.53 18.55 -19.18
C ILE A 159 8.32 17.17 -18.55
N LYS A 160 9.30 16.64 -17.80
CA LYS A 160 9.20 15.35 -17.10
C LYS A 160 8.15 15.38 -15.98
N PHE A 161 8.03 16.51 -15.29
CA PHE A 161 7.08 16.70 -14.20
C PHE A 161 5.62 16.50 -14.64
N LYS A 162 5.22 17.12 -15.76
CA LYS A 162 3.81 17.18 -16.19
C LYS A 162 3.16 15.80 -16.39
N PRO A 163 3.72 14.87 -17.18
CA PRO A 163 3.13 13.55 -17.35
C PRO A 163 3.04 12.78 -16.04
N GLY A 164 4.05 12.90 -15.16
CA GLY A 164 4.08 12.19 -13.89
C GLY A 164 2.93 12.58 -12.95
N VAL A 165 2.58 13.87 -12.92
CA VAL A 165 1.50 14.38 -12.04
C VAL A 165 0.15 13.76 -12.39
N LEU A 166 -0.14 13.53 -13.67
CA LEU A 166 -1.44 13.00 -14.13
C LEU A 166 -1.80 11.63 -13.52
N TYR A 167 -0.81 10.87 -13.06
CA TYR A 167 -1.00 9.54 -12.47
C TYR A 167 -1.05 9.53 -10.95
N LEU A 168 -0.93 10.70 -10.30
CA LEU A 168 -1.01 10.84 -8.85
C LEU A 168 -2.45 10.94 -8.34
N PRO A 169 -2.69 10.78 -7.03
CA PRO A 169 -3.95 11.14 -6.39
C PRO A 169 -4.29 12.63 -6.54
N LYS A 170 -5.59 12.98 -6.66
CA LYS A 170 -6.07 14.36 -6.92
C LYS A 170 -5.51 15.40 -5.95
N ASP A 171 -5.49 15.09 -4.66
CA ASP A 171 -4.95 15.94 -3.60
C ASP A 171 -3.47 16.31 -3.83
N MET A 172 -2.68 15.37 -4.35
CA MET A 172 -1.29 15.63 -4.71
C MET A 172 -1.18 16.39 -6.03
N GLN A 173 -2.05 16.10 -7.00
CA GLN A 173 -2.08 16.81 -8.28
C GLN A 173 -2.28 18.30 -8.05
N GLU A 174 -3.32 18.69 -7.32
CA GLU A 174 -3.65 20.09 -7.04
C GLU A 174 -2.49 20.82 -6.35
N THR A 175 -1.87 20.17 -5.37
CA THR A 175 -0.71 20.72 -4.65
C THR A 175 0.48 20.94 -5.59
N LEU A 176 0.82 19.93 -6.40
CA LEU A 176 1.98 19.95 -7.28
C LEU A 176 1.79 20.87 -8.50
N GLU A 177 0.57 20.98 -9.02
CA GLU A 177 0.24 21.91 -10.11
C GLU A 177 0.39 23.36 -9.67
N LYS A 178 0.01 23.68 -8.43
CA LYS A 178 0.25 24.99 -7.84
C LYS A 178 1.76 25.27 -7.72
N GLU A 179 2.52 24.34 -7.15
CA GLU A 179 3.98 24.46 -7.02
C GLU A 179 4.66 24.61 -8.39
N LEU A 180 4.17 23.91 -9.43
CA LEU A 180 4.66 24.05 -10.80
C LEU A 180 4.40 25.43 -11.39
N LYS A 181 3.21 25.99 -11.16
CA LYS A 181 2.86 27.34 -11.60
C LYS A 181 3.78 28.37 -10.95
N ASP A 182 3.94 28.30 -9.63
CA ASP A 182 4.81 29.19 -8.87
C ASP A 182 6.27 29.09 -9.38
N CYS A 183 6.76 27.87 -9.63
CA CYS A 183 8.09 27.64 -10.20
C CYS A 183 8.27 28.29 -11.58
N ARG A 184 7.27 28.22 -12.47
CA ARG A 184 7.33 28.82 -13.81
C ARG A 184 7.34 30.35 -13.72
N ASP A 185 6.53 30.91 -12.84
CA ASP A 185 6.43 32.36 -12.65
C ASP A 185 7.74 32.93 -12.06
N GLU A 186 8.39 32.21 -11.15
CA GLU A 186 9.72 32.56 -10.64
C GLU A 186 10.79 32.59 -11.75
N ILE A 187 10.85 31.56 -12.60
CA ILE A 187 11.81 31.49 -13.70
C ILE A 187 11.57 32.64 -14.70
N LYS A 188 10.31 32.91 -15.05
CA LYS A 188 9.96 34.02 -15.96
C LYS A 188 10.39 35.37 -15.40
N LYS A 189 10.07 35.65 -14.13
CA LYS A 189 10.50 36.90 -13.46
C LYS A 189 12.02 37.06 -13.46
N TYR A 190 12.76 35.96 -13.26
CA TYR A 190 14.22 35.99 -13.31
C TYR A 190 14.76 36.35 -14.70
N ILE A 191 14.14 35.82 -15.77
CA ILE A 191 14.48 36.16 -17.17
C ILE A 191 14.19 37.65 -17.42
N GLU A 192 12.97 38.11 -17.11
CA GLU A 192 12.55 39.51 -17.32
C GLU A 192 13.47 40.50 -16.59
N ASN A 193 13.87 40.20 -15.36
CA ASN A 193 14.79 41.04 -14.60
C ASN A 193 16.17 41.08 -15.24
N ASN A 194 16.72 39.93 -15.65
CA ASN A 194 18.04 39.89 -16.30
C ASN A 194 18.06 40.60 -17.66
N ASP A 195 16.98 40.54 -18.43
CA ASP A 195 16.87 41.24 -19.70
C ASP A 195 16.78 42.76 -19.51
N ARG A 196 16.07 43.23 -18.47
CA ARG A 196 16.08 44.65 -18.07
C ARG A 196 17.48 45.12 -17.68
N PHE A 197 18.21 44.36 -16.86
CA PHE A 197 19.58 44.72 -16.45
C PHE A 197 20.56 44.79 -17.62
N LYS A 198 20.45 43.89 -18.62
CA LYS A 198 21.26 43.96 -19.84
C LYS A 198 20.92 45.17 -20.71
N GLY A 199 19.67 45.63 -20.71
CA GLY A 199 19.25 46.85 -21.39
C GLY A 199 19.88 48.12 -20.82
N TYR A 200 20.02 48.21 -19.49
CA TYR A 200 20.62 49.37 -18.81
C TYR A 200 22.15 49.47 -18.97
N MET A 201 22.86 48.36 -19.21
CA MET A 201 24.31 48.36 -19.44
C MET A 201 24.73 48.65 -20.89
N ARG A 202 23.78 48.81 -21.81
CA ARG A 202 24.05 49.11 -23.24
C ARG A 202 23.91 50.59 -23.59
N TYR A 203 23.72 51.46 -22.60
CA TYR A 203 23.69 52.92 -22.75
C TYR A 203 24.86 53.55 -22.00
#